data_AF-A0A4R3NAY6-F1
#
_entry.id   AF-A0A4R3NAY6-F1
#
_cell.length_a   1.000
_cell.length_b   1.000
_cell.length_c   1.000
_cell.angle_alpha   90.00
_cell.angle_beta   90.00
_cell.angle_gamma   90.00
#
_symmetry.space_group_name_H-M   'P 1'
#
loop_
_entity.id
_entity.type
_entity.pdbx_description
1 polymer ?
#
loop_
_entity_poly.entity_id
_entity_poly.type
_entity_poly.pdbx_seq_one_letter_code
_entity_poly.pdbx_strand_id
1 'polypeptide(L)'
;MLKQIIEGLHVSKIDGLARTFTRLGWTGFWLQLVLGSIPVVLMLYVFAFSGNLSGPRAGLQIVEYLSMANLLVLLFTTIWFYRYTGLAKTFENPSTRPTESAVLGTVWTGLVASSLGILFSMLVMLIEVGQLLFYFLAAPQGGIPAIQTTTGAAASWVSAVDLVSLMSLLMTLAAEVIALVLGLWLMFRTTQTAGEFPKSV
;
A
#
# COMPACT_ATOMS: atom_id res chain seq x y z
N MET A 1 21.19 43.84 1.30
CA MET A 1 20.68 43.23 2.55
C MET A 1 19.36 42.47 2.32
N LEU A 2 18.30 43.10 1.78
CA LEU A 2 16.99 42.45 1.59
C LEU A 2 17.02 41.19 0.70
N LYS A 3 17.82 41.19 -0.38
CA LYS A 3 18.03 40.01 -1.25
C LYS A 3 18.64 38.81 -0.51
N GLN A 4 19.65 39.03 0.34
CA GLN A 4 20.29 37.95 1.12
C GLN A 4 19.34 37.35 2.16
N ILE A 5 18.46 38.16 2.74
CA ILE A 5 17.43 37.68 3.69
C ILE A 5 16.41 36.79 2.96
N ILE A 6 15.94 37.22 1.79
CA ILE A 6 15.00 36.44 0.96
C ILE A 6 15.66 35.12 0.51
N GLU A 7 16.91 35.18 0.07
CA GLU A 7 17.66 34.01 -0.41
C GLU A 7 17.94 33.01 0.74
N GLY A 8 18.28 33.48 1.93
CA GLY A 8 18.42 32.63 3.12
C GLY A 8 17.11 31.97 3.55
N LEU A 9 15.99 32.68 3.46
CA LEU A 9 14.66 32.13 3.78
C LEU A 9 14.26 31.01 2.81
N HIS A 10 14.60 31.20 1.54
CA HIS A 10 14.34 30.26 0.45
C HIS A 10 15.13 28.96 0.61
N VAL A 11 16.43 29.06 0.94
CA VAL A 11 17.27 27.88 1.22
C VAL A 11 16.75 27.11 2.43
N SER A 12 16.42 27.80 3.53
CA SER A 12 15.95 27.17 4.77
C SER A 12 14.68 26.34 4.58
N LYS A 13 13.75 26.78 3.75
CA LYS A 13 12.48 26.07 3.55
C LYS A 13 12.62 24.86 2.63
N ILE A 14 13.48 24.93 1.62
CA ILE A 14 13.82 23.77 0.77
C ILE A 14 14.55 22.70 1.59
N ASP A 15 15.46 23.10 2.48
CA ASP A 15 16.11 22.16 3.41
C ASP A 15 15.10 21.49 4.35
N GLY A 16 14.09 22.25 4.79
CA GLY A 16 12.96 21.73 5.56
C GLY A 16 12.11 20.73 4.77
N LEU A 17 11.89 20.98 3.48
CA LEU A 17 11.18 20.06 2.59
C LEU A 17 11.99 18.79 2.33
N ALA A 18 13.30 18.91 2.06
CA ALA A 18 14.21 17.78 1.85
C ALA A 18 14.20 16.84 3.06
N ARG A 19 14.31 17.39 4.28
CA ARG A 19 14.20 16.60 5.53
C ARG A 19 12.84 15.91 5.67
N THR A 20 11.77 16.58 5.25
CA THR A 20 10.42 16.01 5.27
C THR A 20 10.31 14.82 4.30
N PHE A 21 10.83 14.96 3.07
CA PHE A 21 10.90 13.90 2.08
C PHE A 21 11.73 12.70 2.55
N THR A 22 12.89 12.92 3.16
CA THR A 22 13.72 11.84 3.73
C THR A 22 12.98 11.10 4.84
N ARG A 23 12.41 11.84 5.81
CA ARG A 23 11.72 11.23 6.96
C ARG A 23 10.50 10.43 6.53
N LEU A 24 9.63 11.03 5.72
CA LEU A 24 8.41 10.38 5.25
C LEU A 24 8.70 9.24 4.26
N GLY A 25 9.71 9.39 3.40
CA GLY A 25 10.17 8.33 2.51
C GLY A 25 10.61 7.08 3.30
N TRP A 26 11.47 7.27 4.32
CA TRP A 26 11.89 6.17 5.19
C TRP A 26 10.75 5.60 6.02
N THR A 27 9.88 6.45 6.57
CA THR A 27 8.77 6.02 7.42
C THR A 27 7.77 5.20 6.59
N GLY A 28 7.39 5.68 5.40
CA GLY A 28 6.51 4.97 4.49
C GLY A 28 7.12 3.66 4.00
N PHE A 29 8.42 3.66 3.65
CA PHE A 29 9.14 2.45 3.25
C PHE A 29 9.09 1.38 4.36
N TRP A 30 9.47 1.71 5.59
CA TRP A 30 9.46 0.74 6.69
C TRP A 30 8.05 0.27 7.04
N LEU A 31 7.08 1.17 7.02
CA LEU A 31 5.70 0.85 7.36
C LEU A 31 5.05 -0.05 6.31
N GLN A 32 5.26 0.22 5.02
CA GLN A 32 4.84 -0.67 3.93
C GLN A 32 5.60 -1.99 3.95
N LEU A 33 6.90 -1.99 4.28
CA LEU A 33 7.68 -3.23 4.38
C LEU A 33 7.14 -4.13 5.51
N VAL A 34 6.87 -3.57 6.69
CA VAL A 34 6.30 -4.32 7.82
C VAL A 34 4.90 -4.81 7.49
N LEU A 35 3.99 -3.93 7.08
CA LEU A 35 2.60 -4.30 6.79
C LEU A 35 2.50 -5.23 5.59
N GLY A 36 3.29 -5.02 4.55
CA GLY A 36 3.33 -5.85 3.35
C GLY A 36 4.02 -7.20 3.55
N SER A 37 4.92 -7.32 4.53
CA SER A 37 5.54 -8.62 4.86
C SER A 37 4.57 -9.61 5.50
N ILE A 38 3.59 -9.12 6.27
CA ILE A 38 2.61 -9.97 6.98
C ILE A 38 1.77 -10.79 5.97
N PRO A 39 1.11 -10.20 4.94
CA PRO A 39 0.46 -10.90 3.85
C PRO A 39 1.31 -12.00 3.21
N VAL A 40 2.59 -11.69 2.93
CA VAL A 40 3.52 -12.62 2.28
C VAL A 40 3.82 -13.81 3.17
N VAL A 41 4.11 -13.57 4.46
CA VAL A 41 4.36 -14.65 5.45
C VAL A 41 3.12 -15.52 5.63
N LEU A 42 1.94 -14.91 5.70
CA LEU A 42 0.66 -15.62 5.81
C LEU A 42 0.39 -16.51 4.59
N MET A 43 0.62 -15.99 3.38
CA MET A 43 0.51 -16.78 2.14
C MET A 43 1.49 -17.96 2.12
N LEU A 44 2.76 -17.74 2.52
CA LEU A 44 3.76 -18.80 2.58
C LEU A 44 3.38 -19.88 3.60
N TYR A 45 2.86 -19.49 4.76
CA TYR A 45 2.36 -20.42 5.77
C TYR A 45 1.21 -21.27 5.22
N VAL A 46 0.21 -20.65 4.60
CA VAL A 46 -0.93 -21.35 3.99
C VAL A 46 -0.44 -22.32 2.91
N PHE A 47 0.46 -21.88 2.02
CA PHE A 47 1.02 -22.73 0.98
C PHE A 47 1.75 -23.96 1.55
N ALA A 48 2.59 -23.76 2.58
CA ALA A 48 3.37 -24.84 3.18
C ALA A 48 2.50 -25.91 3.88
N PHE A 49 1.39 -25.51 4.49
CA PHE A 49 0.53 -26.42 5.27
C PHE A 49 -0.68 -26.95 4.52
N SER A 50 -1.25 -26.19 3.58
CA SER A 50 -2.46 -26.57 2.83
C SER A 50 -2.20 -26.99 1.38
N GLY A 51 -0.98 -26.74 0.86
CA GLY A 51 -0.61 -27.04 -0.52
C GLY A 51 -1.27 -26.17 -1.60
N ASN A 52 -2.17 -25.25 -1.20
CA ASN A 52 -2.87 -24.33 -2.10
C ASN A 52 -2.76 -22.90 -1.56
N LEU A 53 -2.39 -21.95 -2.42
CA LEU A 53 -2.30 -20.52 -2.06
C LEU A 53 -3.68 -19.87 -1.89
N SER A 54 -4.68 -20.41 -2.58
CA SER A 54 -6.08 -20.05 -2.42
C SER A 54 -6.72 -21.01 -1.43
N GLY A 55 -7.54 -20.49 -0.51
CA GLY A 55 -8.37 -21.35 0.33
C GLY A 55 -9.19 -22.35 -0.51
N PRO A 56 -9.80 -23.38 0.09
CA PRO A 56 -10.62 -24.38 -0.63
C PRO A 56 -11.74 -23.77 -1.49
N ARG A 57 -11.98 -22.48 -1.33
CA ARG A 57 -12.98 -21.64 -1.99
C ARG A 57 -12.30 -20.65 -2.94
N ALA A 58 -11.33 -21.12 -3.72
CA ALA A 58 -10.69 -20.31 -4.76
C ALA A 58 -11.78 -19.59 -5.57
N GLY A 59 -11.92 -18.29 -5.31
CA GLY A 59 -12.94 -17.46 -5.92
C GLY A 59 -12.73 -17.40 -7.44
N LEU A 60 -13.70 -16.78 -8.12
CA LEU A 60 -13.64 -16.45 -9.54
C LEU A 60 -12.21 -16.07 -9.98
N GLN A 61 -11.75 -16.55 -11.14
CA GLN A 61 -10.38 -16.29 -11.64
C GLN A 61 -9.98 -14.80 -11.61
N ILE A 62 -10.97 -13.90 -11.69
CA ILE A 62 -10.76 -12.46 -11.53
C ILE A 62 -10.13 -12.07 -10.19
N VAL A 63 -10.45 -12.76 -9.09
CA VAL A 63 -9.90 -12.53 -7.76
C VAL A 63 -8.41 -12.83 -7.72
N GLU A 64 -7.99 -13.92 -8.37
CA GLU A 64 -6.59 -14.32 -8.45
C GLU A 64 -5.78 -13.27 -9.24
N TYR A 65 -6.26 -12.88 -10.42
CA TYR A 65 -5.59 -11.85 -11.23
C TYR A 65 -5.53 -10.51 -10.51
N LEU A 66 -6.61 -10.11 -9.84
CA LEU A 66 -6.67 -8.84 -9.14
C LEU A 66 -5.76 -8.85 -7.90
N SER A 67 -5.66 -9.97 -7.19
CA SER A 67 -4.74 -10.16 -6.07
C SER A 67 -3.28 -10.11 -6.52
N MET A 68 -2.94 -10.74 -7.65
CA MET A 68 -1.60 -10.64 -8.24
C MET A 68 -1.27 -9.20 -8.65
N ALA A 69 -2.20 -8.51 -9.31
CA ALA A 69 -2.04 -7.11 -9.68
C ALA A 69 -1.83 -6.23 -8.43
N ASN A 70 -2.57 -6.51 -7.36
CA ASN A 70 -2.46 -5.81 -6.09
C ASN A 70 -1.07 -5.96 -5.45
N LEU A 71 -0.53 -7.17 -5.42
CA LEU A 71 0.84 -7.42 -4.92
C LEU A 71 1.90 -6.68 -5.74
N LEU A 72 1.74 -6.61 -7.06
CA LEU A 72 2.63 -5.84 -7.93
C LEU A 72 2.56 -4.34 -7.62
N VAL A 73 1.37 -3.80 -7.37
CA VAL A 73 1.18 -2.40 -6.98
C VAL A 73 1.78 -2.12 -5.60
N LEU A 74 1.60 -3.02 -4.63
CA LEU A 74 2.22 -2.92 -3.31
C LEU A 74 3.76 -2.91 -3.40
N LEU A 75 4.33 -3.81 -4.20
CA LEU A 75 5.77 -3.85 -4.44
C LEU A 75 6.26 -2.56 -5.10
N PHE A 76 5.56 -2.12 -6.14
CA PHE A 76 5.87 -0.87 -6.84
C PHE A 76 5.86 0.33 -5.90
N THR A 77 4.80 0.49 -5.11
CA THR A 77 4.67 1.61 -4.17
C THR A 77 5.76 1.58 -3.10
N THR A 78 6.08 0.39 -2.55
CA THR A 78 7.18 0.22 -1.59
C THR A 78 8.53 0.67 -2.16
N ILE A 79 8.85 0.28 -3.40
CA ILE A 79 10.07 0.72 -4.10
C ILE A 79 10.00 2.23 -4.38
N TRP A 80 8.82 2.77 -4.70
CA TRP A 80 8.62 4.19 -4.96
C TRP A 80 8.89 5.05 -3.72
N PHE A 81 8.51 4.57 -2.53
CA PHE A 81 8.84 5.24 -1.26
C PHE A 81 10.35 5.32 -1.00
N TYR A 82 11.11 4.28 -1.39
CA TYR A 82 12.57 4.35 -1.37
C TYR A 82 13.10 5.44 -2.32
N ARG A 83 12.50 5.60 -3.50
CA ARG A 83 12.86 6.66 -4.46
C ARG A 83 12.67 8.07 -3.91
N TYR A 84 11.66 8.32 -3.06
CA TYR A 84 11.49 9.62 -2.40
C TYR A 84 12.70 10.01 -1.52
N THR A 85 13.38 9.03 -0.91
CA THR A 85 14.61 9.29 -0.14
C THR A 85 15.78 9.69 -1.05
N GLY A 86 15.81 9.16 -2.28
CA GLY A 86 16.78 9.56 -3.31
C GLY A 86 16.56 10.99 -3.78
N LEU A 87 15.30 11.39 -4.04
CA LEU A 87 14.97 12.79 -4.40
C LEU A 87 15.38 13.77 -3.31
N ALA A 88 15.28 13.37 -2.04
CA ALA A 88 15.67 14.19 -0.91
C ALA A 88 17.14 14.64 -0.98
N LYS A 89 18.03 13.72 -1.37
CA LYS A 89 19.48 13.98 -1.55
C LYS A 89 19.78 14.90 -2.74
N THR A 90 18.89 14.96 -3.73
CA THR A 90 19.04 15.85 -4.88
C THR A 90 18.72 17.31 -4.51
N PHE A 91 17.88 17.57 -3.51
CA PHE A 91 17.63 18.93 -3.03
C PHE A 91 18.82 19.55 -2.30
N GLU A 92 19.69 18.72 -1.70
CA GLU A 92 20.90 19.15 -0.99
C GLU A 92 21.99 19.65 -1.95
N ASN A 93 21.94 19.29 -3.24
CA ASN A 93 22.88 19.72 -4.27
C ASN A 93 22.31 20.92 -5.06
N PRO A 94 22.87 22.14 -4.92
CA PRO A 94 22.36 23.34 -5.60
C PRO A 94 22.38 23.23 -7.13
N SER A 95 23.28 22.43 -7.69
CA SER A 95 23.48 22.25 -9.14
C SER A 95 22.50 21.27 -9.80
N THR A 96 21.85 20.39 -9.03
CA THR A 96 20.91 19.37 -9.55
C THR A 96 19.50 19.53 -8.99
N ARG A 97 19.20 20.65 -8.34
CA ARG A 97 17.92 20.92 -7.69
C ARG A 97 16.75 20.71 -8.68
N PRO A 98 15.82 19.77 -8.41
CA PRO A 98 14.73 19.46 -9.34
C PRO A 98 13.70 20.58 -9.40
N THR A 99 13.01 20.70 -10.53
CA THR A 99 11.89 21.62 -10.72
C THR A 99 10.66 21.17 -9.93
N GLU A 100 9.79 22.11 -9.57
CA GLU A 100 8.53 21.83 -8.88
C GLU A 100 7.69 20.76 -9.62
N SER A 101 7.57 20.91 -10.94
CA SER A 101 6.80 20.00 -11.79
C SER A 101 7.34 18.57 -11.77
N ALA A 102 8.66 18.41 -11.68
CA ALA A 102 9.29 17.09 -11.58
C ALA A 102 9.02 16.44 -10.21
N VAL A 103 9.05 17.22 -9.13
CA VAL A 103 8.75 16.74 -7.78
C VAL A 103 7.27 16.36 -7.67
N LEU A 104 6.36 17.25 -8.10
CA LEU A 104 4.92 17.01 -8.10
C LEU A 104 4.55 15.81 -8.97
N GLY A 105 5.14 15.67 -10.16
CA GLY A 105 4.93 14.50 -11.01
C GLY A 105 5.35 13.20 -10.33
N THR A 106 6.48 13.20 -9.63
CA THR A 106 6.97 12.01 -8.90
C THR A 106 6.05 11.65 -7.73
N VAL A 107 5.52 12.64 -7.01
CA VAL A 107 4.54 12.40 -5.94
C VAL A 107 3.22 11.89 -6.51
N TRP A 108 2.75 12.48 -7.62
CA TRP A 108 1.52 12.09 -8.31
C TRP A 108 1.53 10.63 -8.77
N THR A 109 2.64 10.15 -9.34
CA THR A 109 2.76 8.73 -9.74
C THR A 109 2.55 7.78 -8.57
N GLY A 110 3.15 8.07 -7.40
CA GLY A 110 2.97 7.27 -6.19
C GLY A 110 1.54 7.33 -5.66
N LEU A 111 0.89 8.48 -5.76
CA LEU A 111 -0.51 8.68 -5.35
C LEU A 111 -1.49 7.89 -6.22
N VAL A 112 -1.32 7.94 -7.54
CA VAL A 112 -2.14 7.17 -8.50
C VAL A 112 -1.94 5.68 -8.28
N ALA A 113 -0.69 5.23 -8.12
CA ALA A 113 -0.41 3.82 -7.85
C ALA A 113 -1.05 3.34 -6.54
N SER A 114 -0.92 4.10 -5.45
CA SER A 114 -1.53 3.75 -4.15
C SER A 114 -3.06 3.73 -4.24
N SER A 115 -3.65 4.68 -4.96
CA SER A 115 -5.10 4.71 -5.19
C SER A 115 -5.58 3.47 -5.97
N LEU A 116 -4.83 3.06 -6.99
CA LEU A 116 -5.15 1.89 -7.80
C LEU A 116 -5.04 0.59 -6.98
N GLY A 117 -4.02 0.49 -6.11
CA GLY A 117 -3.87 -0.60 -5.16
C GLY A 117 -5.08 -0.72 -4.23
N ILE A 118 -5.48 0.39 -3.60
CA ILE A 118 -6.68 0.45 -2.75
C ILE A 118 -7.92 -0.04 -3.51
N LEU A 119 -8.11 0.38 -4.76
CA LEU A 119 -9.24 -0.07 -5.57
C LEU A 119 -9.20 -1.58 -5.80
N PHE A 120 -8.04 -2.15 -6.12
CA PHE A 120 -7.87 -3.60 -6.29
C PHE A 120 -8.13 -4.36 -4.99
N SER A 121 -7.50 -3.94 -3.89
CA SER A 121 -7.73 -4.48 -2.54
C SER A 121 -9.20 -4.47 -2.15
N MET A 122 -9.89 -3.35 -2.36
CA MET A 122 -11.31 -3.19 -2.01
C MET A 122 -12.21 -4.11 -2.84
N LEU A 123 -11.96 -4.23 -4.15
CA LEU A 123 -12.70 -5.13 -5.02
C LEU A 123 -12.52 -6.60 -4.63
N VAL A 124 -11.28 -7.02 -4.35
CA VAL A 124 -11.01 -8.38 -3.87
C VAL A 124 -11.72 -8.63 -2.54
N MET A 125 -11.60 -7.69 -1.59
CA MET A 125 -12.23 -7.81 -0.28
C MET A 125 -13.76 -7.90 -0.36
N LEU A 126 -14.40 -7.10 -1.22
CA LEU A 126 -15.85 -7.16 -1.43
C LEU A 126 -16.29 -8.54 -1.95
N ILE A 127 -15.51 -9.14 -2.86
CA ILE A 127 -15.82 -10.46 -3.41
C ILE A 127 -15.64 -11.52 -2.32
N GLU A 128 -14.49 -11.56 -1.63
CA GLU A 128 -14.21 -12.59 -0.62
C GLU A 128 -15.18 -12.51 0.57
N VAL A 129 -15.37 -11.31 1.13
CA VAL A 129 -16.32 -11.10 2.24
C VAL A 129 -17.75 -11.39 1.80
N GLY A 130 -18.12 -11.00 0.57
CA GLY A 130 -19.44 -11.29 0.00
C GLY A 130 -19.69 -12.79 -0.14
N GLN A 131 -18.71 -13.53 -0.67
CA GLN A 131 -18.79 -15.00 -0.78
C GLN A 131 -18.95 -15.66 0.59
N LEU A 132 -18.18 -15.19 1.59
CA LEU A 132 -18.29 -15.69 2.95
C LEU A 132 -19.66 -15.40 3.56
N LEU A 133 -20.21 -14.20 3.34
CA LEU A 133 -21.55 -13.83 3.81
C LEU A 133 -22.62 -14.77 3.26
N PHE A 134 -22.68 -14.96 1.94
CA PHE A 134 -23.65 -15.87 1.32
C PHE A 134 -23.47 -17.31 1.80
N TYR A 135 -22.23 -17.74 2.01
CA TYR A 135 -21.93 -19.04 2.55
C TYR A 135 -22.48 -19.22 3.97
N PHE A 136 -22.28 -18.24 4.85
CA PHE A 136 -22.84 -18.24 6.21
C PHE A 136 -24.37 -18.22 6.21
N LEU A 137 -24.99 -17.46 5.31
CA LEU A 137 -26.46 -17.41 5.16
C LEU A 137 -27.04 -18.75 4.70
N ALA A 138 -26.30 -19.51 3.89
CA ALA A 138 -26.71 -20.83 3.40
C ALA A 138 -26.41 -21.97 4.39
N ALA A 139 -25.49 -21.77 5.33
CA ALA A 139 -25.14 -22.77 6.34
C ALA A 139 -26.25 -22.88 7.40
N PRO A 140 -26.54 -24.09 7.92
CA PRO A 140 -27.47 -24.24 9.04
C PRO A 140 -27.00 -23.42 10.26
N GLN A 141 -27.83 -22.48 10.73
CA GLN A 141 -27.49 -21.52 11.81
C GLN A 141 -27.43 -22.16 13.22
N GLY A 142 -27.41 -23.50 13.30
CA GLY A 142 -27.57 -24.28 14.52
C GLY A 142 -26.25 -24.77 15.13
N GLY A 143 -25.41 -23.86 15.61
CA GLY A 143 -24.27 -24.17 16.49
C GLY A 143 -23.03 -24.78 15.82
N ILE A 144 -21.88 -24.63 16.49
CA ILE A 144 -20.56 -25.04 16.00
C ILE A 144 -20.24 -26.46 16.53
N PRO A 145 -20.32 -27.54 15.74
CA PRO A 145 -19.70 -28.79 16.14
C PRO A 145 -18.18 -28.66 15.99
N ALA A 146 -17.45 -28.73 17.10
CA ALA A 146 -15.98 -28.64 17.12
C ALA A 146 -15.27 -29.83 16.43
N ILE A 147 -16.02 -30.82 15.95
CA ILE A 147 -15.51 -32.05 15.33
C ILE A 147 -16.37 -32.36 14.10
N GLN A 148 -15.74 -32.44 12.92
CA GLN A 148 -16.41 -32.93 11.71
C GLN A 148 -16.60 -34.45 11.80
N THR A 149 -17.83 -34.90 11.96
CA THR A 149 -18.18 -36.33 12.02
C THR A 149 -18.64 -36.89 10.67
N THR A 150 -18.79 -36.06 9.63
CA THR A 150 -19.28 -36.48 8.32
C THR A 150 -18.14 -36.88 7.40
N THR A 151 -17.84 -38.18 7.34
CA THR A 151 -17.04 -38.78 6.26
C THR A 151 -17.83 -38.68 4.94
N GLY A 152 -17.49 -37.72 4.09
CA GLY A 152 -17.97 -37.66 2.70
C GLY A 152 -18.59 -36.34 2.22
N ALA A 153 -18.85 -35.38 3.10
CA ALA A 153 -19.23 -34.03 2.69
C ALA A 153 -18.00 -33.10 2.75
N ALA A 154 -17.68 -32.43 1.63
CA ALA A 154 -16.64 -31.41 1.58
C ALA A 154 -16.84 -30.44 2.75
N ALA A 155 -15.77 -30.13 3.48
CA ALA A 155 -15.87 -29.42 4.74
C ALA A 155 -16.69 -28.12 4.61
N SER A 156 -17.85 -28.11 5.27
CA SER A 156 -18.88 -27.07 5.15
C SER A 156 -18.59 -25.81 5.99
N TRP A 157 -17.34 -25.59 6.41
CA TRP A 157 -17.00 -24.60 7.43
C TRP A 157 -16.01 -23.58 6.89
N VAL A 158 -16.14 -22.32 7.34
CA VAL A 158 -15.11 -21.30 7.11
C VAL A 158 -13.81 -21.82 7.70
N SER A 159 -12.80 -21.94 6.84
CA SER A 159 -11.52 -22.50 7.21
C SER A 159 -10.62 -21.42 7.82
N ALA A 160 -9.62 -21.84 8.60
CA ALA A 160 -8.59 -20.92 9.06
C ALA A 160 -7.88 -20.21 7.88
N VAL A 161 -7.80 -20.88 6.72
CA VAL A 161 -7.22 -20.31 5.51
C VAL A 161 -8.05 -19.13 4.99
N ASP A 162 -9.38 -19.21 5.02
CA ASP A 162 -10.25 -18.10 4.58
C ASP A 162 -10.05 -16.85 5.46
N LEU A 163 -9.90 -17.03 6.78
CA LEU A 163 -9.59 -15.92 7.70
C LEU A 163 -8.18 -15.35 7.49
N VAL A 164 -7.21 -16.21 7.19
CA VAL A 164 -5.84 -15.78 6.87
C VAL A 164 -5.81 -14.96 5.58
N SER A 165 -6.56 -15.35 4.55
CA SER A 165 -6.70 -14.57 3.31
C SER A 165 -7.31 -13.19 3.55
N LEU A 166 -8.41 -13.12 4.31
CA LEU A 166 -9.02 -11.83 4.67
C LEU A 166 -8.06 -10.93 5.47
N MET A 167 -7.32 -11.52 6.41
CA MET A 167 -6.32 -10.77 7.20
C MET A 167 -5.17 -10.25 6.33
N SER A 168 -4.72 -11.06 5.37
CA SER A 168 -3.73 -10.69 4.37
C SER A 168 -4.19 -9.51 3.51
N LEU A 169 -5.44 -9.54 3.03
CA LEU A 169 -6.04 -8.43 2.28
C LEU A 169 -6.19 -7.17 3.13
N LEU A 170 -6.61 -7.30 4.39
CA LEU A 170 -6.76 -6.16 5.28
C LEU A 170 -5.41 -5.48 5.57
N MET A 171 -4.35 -6.26 5.80
CA MET A 171 -3.01 -5.72 6.02
C MET A 171 -2.44 -5.04 4.76
N THR A 172 -2.72 -5.62 3.58
CA THR A 172 -2.36 -5.02 2.30
C THR A 172 -3.07 -3.68 2.10
N LEU A 173 -4.40 -3.66 2.26
CA LEU A 173 -5.20 -2.44 2.16
C LEU A 173 -4.73 -1.36 3.14
N ALA A 174 -4.41 -1.74 4.39
CA ALA A 174 -3.88 -0.82 5.38
C ALA A 174 -2.54 -0.19 4.93
N ALA A 175 -1.64 -0.99 4.36
CA ALA A 175 -0.38 -0.49 3.81
C ALA A 175 -0.60 0.54 2.70
N GLU A 176 -1.55 0.27 1.80
CA GLU A 176 -1.86 1.15 0.67
C GLU A 176 -2.56 2.45 1.09
N VAL A 177 -3.47 2.39 2.05
CA VAL A 177 -4.11 3.58 2.64
C VAL A 177 -3.05 4.47 3.31
N ILE A 178 -2.11 3.88 4.04
CA ILE A 178 -1.03 4.64 4.66
C ILE A 178 -0.12 5.27 3.59
N ALA A 179 0.24 4.51 2.55
CA ALA A 179 1.00 5.02 1.41
C ALA A 179 0.31 6.21 0.76
N LEU A 180 -1.01 6.13 0.56
CA LEU A 180 -1.83 7.22 0.04
C LEU A 180 -1.77 8.46 0.95
N VAL A 181 -1.97 8.29 2.26
CA VAL A 181 -1.94 9.39 3.25
C VAL A 181 -0.58 10.09 3.24
N LEU A 182 0.51 9.33 3.24
CA LEU A 182 1.87 9.87 3.17
C LEU A 182 2.14 10.59 1.84
N GLY A 183 1.64 10.03 0.72
CA GLY A 183 1.73 10.65 -0.60
C GLY A 183 0.98 11.98 -0.69
N LEU A 184 -0.26 12.03 -0.19
CA LEU A 184 -1.06 13.27 -0.11
C LEU A 184 -0.37 14.31 0.77
N TRP A 185 0.22 13.89 1.89
CA TRP A 185 0.96 14.79 2.77
C TRP A 185 2.19 15.37 2.07
N LEU A 186 2.96 14.55 1.34
CA LEU A 186 4.10 15.03 0.54
C LEU A 186 3.66 16.02 -0.55
N MET A 187 2.53 15.74 -1.20
CA MET A 187 1.95 16.63 -2.21
C MET A 187 1.59 17.98 -1.60
N PHE A 188 0.89 17.99 -0.47
CA PHE A 188 0.52 19.20 0.25
C PHE A 188 1.74 20.01 0.71
N ARG A 189 2.79 19.34 1.20
CA ARG A 189 4.03 20.01 1.59
C ARG A 189 4.75 20.64 0.40
N THR A 190 4.76 19.95 -0.74
CA THR A 190 5.40 20.44 -1.97
C THR A 190 4.68 21.68 -2.51
N THR A 191 3.35 21.68 -2.52
CA THR A 191 2.55 22.83 -3.00
C THR A 191 2.68 24.06 -2.11
N GLN A 192 2.88 23.90 -0.79
CA GLN A 192 3.17 25.03 0.11
C GLN A 192 4.53 25.68 -0.16
N THR A 193 5.50 24.91 -0.66
CA THR A 193 6.85 25.37 -1.00
C THR A 193 7.01 25.70 -2.49
N ALA A 194 5.93 25.70 -3.27
CA ALA A 194 5.93 25.90 -4.72
C ALA A 194 6.70 27.16 -5.16
N GLY A 195 6.49 28.28 -4.45
CA GLY A 195 7.14 29.56 -4.74
C GLY A 195 8.67 29.56 -4.60
N GLU A 196 9.25 28.48 -4.09
CA GLU A 196 10.69 28.33 -3.84
C GLU A 196 11.38 27.43 -4.86
N PHE A 197 10.68 26.89 -5.85
CA PHE A 197 11.36 26.13 -6.89
C PHE A 197 11.88 27.02 -8.02
N PRO A 198 12.99 26.64 -8.67
CA PRO A 198 13.37 27.26 -9.94
C PRO A 198 12.21 27.09 -10.93
N LYS A 199 11.77 28.19 -11.56
CA LYS A 199 10.74 28.13 -12.59
C LYS A 199 11.27 27.33 -13.78
N SER A 200 10.47 26.41 -14.32
CA SER A 200 10.75 25.81 -15.61
C SER A 200 10.75 26.92 -16.66
N VAL A 201 11.90 27.09 -17.34
CA VAL A 201 12.04 27.96 -18.51
C VAL A 201 11.19 27.43 -19.66
#